data_AF-A0A8J7MP00-F1
#
_entry.id   AF-A0A8J7MP00-F1
#
_cell.length_a   1.000
_cell.length_b   1.000
_cell.length_c   1.000
_cell.angle_alpha   90.00
_cell.angle_beta   90.00
_cell.angle_gamma   90.00
#
_symmetry.space_group_name_H-M   'P 1'
#
loop_
_entity.id
_entity.type
_entity.pdbx_description
1 polymer ?
#
loop_
_entity_poly.entity_id
_entity_poly.type
_entity_poly.pdbx_seq_one_letter_code
_entity_poly.pdbx_strand_id
1 'polypeptide(L)'
;MYDIIPAFLTAFLITYFAIPSIIKVAVEKNLVDEPGERRSHSKSVPTLGGLGIFAGLIFSTTFWVPFHEHPSNLQYILCAFIVIFLIGAKDDIIPLSPSKKFAGQIFAAFLLVYFAKIQLTSLYGVFGIHEIPDFVGIPLTIFTIIVIINAFNLI
;
A
#
# COMPACT_ATOMS: atom_id res chain seq x y z
N MET A 1 -19.20 13.17 -7.22
CA MET A 1 -19.82 11.93 -6.69
C MET A 1 -20.13 10.91 -7.79
N TYR A 2 -20.45 11.36 -9.01
CA TYR A 2 -20.70 10.46 -10.16
C TYR A 2 -19.45 9.69 -10.63
N ASP A 3 -18.24 10.16 -10.32
CA ASP A 3 -16.98 9.57 -10.82
C ASP A 3 -16.51 8.35 -10.01
N ILE A 4 -17.15 8.03 -8.89
CA ILE A 4 -16.75 6.90 -8.02
C ILE A 4 -17.09 5.55 -8.68
N ILE A 5 -18.28 5.44 -9.29
CA ILE A 5 -18.69 4.22 -10.01
C ILE A 5 -17.72 3.90 -11.15
N PRO A 6 -17.40 4.84 -12.07
CA PRO A 6 -16.49 4.52 -13.15
C PRO A 6 -15.03 4.40 -12.67
N ALA A 7 -14.61 5.08 -11.60
CA ALA A 7 -13.33 4.81 -10.94
C ALA A 7 -13.24 3.37 -10.42
N PHE A 8 -14.30 2.89 -9.76
CA PHE A 8 -14.37 1.50 -9.31
C PHE A 8 -14.31 0.51 -10.49
N LEU A 9 -15.11 0.74 -11.54
CA LEU A 9 -15.13 -0.12 -12.72
C LEU A 9 -13.78 -0.18 -13.42
N THR A 10 -13.09 0.96 -13.56
CA THR A 10 -11.75 0.99 -14.16
C THR A 10 -10.73 0.21 -13.33
N ALA A 11 -10.71 0.39 -11.99
CA ALA A 11 -9.84 -0.38 -11.11
C ALA A 11 -10.12 -1.89 -11.21
N PHE A 12 -11.40 -2.27 -11.20
CA PHE A 12 -11.84 -3.66 -11.31
C PHE A 12 -11.43 -4.28 -12.65
N LEU A 13 -11.75 -3.64 -13.78
CA LEU A 13 -11.46 -4.18 -15.11
C LEU A 13 -9.95 -4.32 -15.34
N ILE A 14 -9.15 -3.31 -14.97
CA ILE A 14 -7.70 -3.37 -15.11
C ILE A 14 -7.12 -4.51 -14.29
N THR A 15 -7.54 -4.63 -13.03
CA THR A 15 -7.11 -5.73 -12.17
C THR A 15 -7.52 -7.08 -12.78
N TYR A 16 -8.79 -7.25 -13.14
CA TYR A 16 -9.34 -8.49 -13.69
C TYR A 16 -8.59 -8.97 -14.92
N PHE A 17 -8.27 -8.08 -15.86
CA PHE A 17 -7.53 -8.44 -17.07
C PHE A 17 -6.02 -8.59 -16.84
N ALA A 18 -5.43 -7.89 -15.86
CA ALA A 18 -4.02 -8.03 -15.53
C ALA A 18 -3.69 -9.36 -14.83
N ILE A 19 -4.59 -9.86 -13.97
CA ILE A 19 -4.34 -11.03 -13.13
C ILE A 19 -3.94 -12.29 -13.94
N PRO A 20 -4.63 -12.70 -15.03
CA PRO A 20 -4.24 -13.89 -15.79
C PRO A 20 -2.80 -13.82 -16.34
N SER A 21 -2.39 -12.64 -16.84
CA SER A 21 -1.02 -12.41 -17.33
C SER A 21 -0.01 -12.47 -16.19
N ILE A 22 -0.33 -11.88 -15.03
CA ILE A 22 0.53 -11.92 -13.84
C ILE A 22 0.69 -13.36 -13.35
N ILE A 23 -0.38 -14.14 -13.30
CA ILE A 23 -0.34 -15.56 -12.91
C ILE A 23 0.60 -16.33 -13.85
N LYS A 24 0.45 -16.14 -15.17
CA LYS A 24 1.30 -16.82 -16.15
C LYS A 24 2.79 -16.52 -15.93
N VAL A 25 3.14 -15.24 -15.79
CA VAL A 25 4.54 -14.82 -15.53
C VAL A 25 5.05 -15.37 -14.21
N ALA A 26 4.23 -15.35 -13.15
CA ALA A 26 4.61 -15.86 -11.85
C ALA A 26 4.95 -17.36 -11.90
N VAL A 27 4.13 -18.16 -12.58
CA VAL A 27 4.40 -19.60 -12.77
C VAL A 27 5.65 -19.83 -13.62
N GLU A 28 5.79 -19.14 -14.77
CA GLU A 28 6.95 -19.29 -15.66
C GLU A 28 8.28 -18.89 -15.00
N LYS A 29 8.24 -17.95 -14.05
CA LYS A 29 9.43 -17.49 -13.31
C LYS A 29 9.62 -18.17 -11.96
N ASN A 30 8.82 -19.17 -11.62
CA ASN A 30 8.80 -19.82 -10.29
C ASN A 30 8.65 -18.81 -9.13
N LEU A 31 7.90 -17.72 -9.35
CA LEU A 31 7.50 -16.74 -8.33
C LEU A 31 6.18 -17.17 -7.70
N VAL A 32 6.21 -18.39 -7.16
CA VAL A 32 5.06 -19.09 -6.62
C VAL A 32 5.37 -19.56 -5.21
N ASP A 33 4.37 -19.53 -4.36
CA ASP A 33 4.48 -19.92 -2.98
C ASP A 33 4.13 -21.39 -2.83
N GLU A 34 5.14 -22.22 -2.57
CA GLU A 34 4.96 -23.67 -2.42
C GLU A 34 4.25 -24.03 -1.11
N PRO A 35 3.41 -25.09 -1.09
CA PRO A 35 2.75 -25.55 0.13
C PRO A 35 3.78 -26.05 1.16
N GLY A 36 3.58 -25.71 2.44
CA GLY A 36 4.45 -26.11 3.54
C GLY A 36 3.70 -26.16 4.88
N GLU A 37 4.33 -26.66 5.95
CA GLU A 37 3.66 -26.95 7.24
C GLU A 37 2.95 -25.75 7.91
N ARG A 38 3.31 -24.51 7.53
CA ARG A 38 2.70 -23.27 8.04
C ARG A 38 1.71 -22.60 7.08
N ARG A 39 1.40 -23.20 5.92
CA ARG A 39 0.62 -22.55 4.85
C ARG A 39 -0.75 -23.20 4.67
N SER A 40 -1.78 -22.38 4.49
CA SER A 40 -3.19 -22.83 4.40
C SER A 40 -3.56 -23.45 3.04
N HIS A 41 -2.71 -23.29 2.02
CA HIS A 41 -2.94 -23.77 0.67
C HIS A 41 -2.20 -25.09 0.41
N SER A 42 -2.88 -26.02 -0.26
CA SER A 42 -2.35 -27.32 -0.67
C SER A 42 -1.73 -27.32 -2.07
N LYS A 43 -1.80 -26.19 -2.77
CA LYS A 43 -1.26 -25.99 -4.12
C LYS A 43 -0.32 -24.79 -4.12
N SER A 44 0.56 -24.74 -5.12
CA SER A 44 1.45 -23.60 -5.35
C SER A 44 0.64 -22.38 -5.83
N VAL A 45 0.81 -21.23 -5.18
CA VAL A 45 0.00 -20.02 -5.44
C VAL A 45 0.90 -18.85 -5.87
N PRO A 46 0.58 -18.11 -6.94
CA PRO A 46 1.35 -16.93 -7.35
C PRO A 46 1.44 -15.85 -6.26
N THR A 47 2.65 -15.35 -5.98
CA THR A 47 2.88 -14.32 -4.94
C THR A 47 2.62 -12.89 -5.42
N LEU A 48 2.62 -12.66 -6.74
CA LEU A 48 2.61 -11.32 -7.34
C LEU A 48 1.22 -10.70 -7.58
N GLY A 49 0.15 -11.22 -6.97
CA GLY A 49 -1.22 -10.73 -7.19
C GLY A 49 -1.41 -9.24 -6.89
N GLY A 50 -0.64 -8.70 -5.94
CA GLY A 50 -0.66 -7.28 -5.57
C GLY A 50 -0.32 -6.32 -6.72
N LEU A 51 0.46 -6.75 -7.73
CA LEU A 51 0.80 -5.95 -8.90
C LEU A 51 -0.45 -5.55 -9.72
N GLY A 52 -1.41 -6.47 -9.85
CA GLY A 52 -2.66 -6.21 -10.58
C GLY A 52 -3.54 -5.18 -9.87
N ILE A 53 -3.67 -5.33 -8.55
CA ILE A 53 -4.43 -4.39 -7.69
C ILE A 53 -3.78 -3.01 -7.71
N PHE A 54 -2.45 -2.95 -7.60
CA PHE A 54 -1.69 -1.72 -7.68
C PHE A 54 -1.90 -1.00 -9.02
N ALA A 55 -1.82 -1.71 -10.14
CA ALA A 55 -2.10 -1.16 -11.45
C ALA A 55 -3.53 -0.59 -11.53
N GLY A 56 -4.54 -1.36 -11.11
CA GLY A 56 -5.93 -0.91 -11.09
C GLY A 56 -6.13 0.37 -10.28
N LEU A 57 -5.52 0.45 -9.09
CA LEU A 57 -5.57 1.64 -8.23
C LEU A 57 -4.91 2.85 -8.87
N ILE A 58 -3.71 2.71 -9.44
CA ILE A 58 -2.97 3.81 -10.07
C ILE A 58 -3.73 4.35 -11.28
N PHE A 59 -4.18 3.49 -12.18
CA PHE A 59 -4.90 3.93 -13.38
C PHE A 59 -6.24 4.57 -13.04
N SER A 60 -7.01 3.98 -12.13
CA SER A 60 -8.28 4.54 -11.68
C SER A 60 -8.09 5.92 -11.03
N THR A 61 -7.15 6.03 -10.10
CA THR A 61 -6.88 7.29 -9.40
C THR A 61 -6.37 8.37 -10.35
N THR A 62 -5.45 8.01 -11.27
CA THR A 62 -4.87 8.96 -12.22
C THR A 62 -5.90 9.47 -13.23
N PHE A 63 -6.86 8.63 -13.64
CA PHE A 63 -7.82 8.97 -14.67
C PHE A 63 -9.03 9.74 -14.13
N TRP A 64 -9.53 9.39 -12.94
CA TRP A 64 -10.79 9.94 -12.41
C TRP A 64 -10.62 11.05 -11.38
N VAL A 65 -9.43 11.22 -10.79
CA VAL A 65 -9.23 12.30 -9.81
C VAL A 65 -8.84 13.59 -10.52
N PRO A 66 -9.56 14.71 -10.31
CA PRO A 66 -9.21 16.00 -10.88
C PRO A 66 -8.04 16.63 -10.10
N PHE A 67 -6.80 16.30 -10.48
CA PHE A 67 -5.58 16.82 -9.83
C PHE A 67 -5.43 18.35 -9.90
N HIS A 68 -6.06 18.99 -10.89
CA HIS A 68 -5.97 20.44 -11.11
C HIS A 68 -6.87 21.27 -10.19
N GLU A 69 -7.95 20.69 -9.66
CA GLU A 69 -8.98 21.45 -8.92
C GLU A 69 -8.78 21.43 -7.41
N HIS A 70 -7.91 20.55 -6.90
CA HIS A 70 -7.62 20.43 -5.47
C HIS A 70 -6.11 20.59 -5.22
N PRO A 71 -5.69 21.27 -4.13
CA PRO A 71 -4.31 21.22 -3.66
C PRO A 71 -4.01 19.78 -3.23
N SER A 72 -3.64 18.96 -4.20
CA SER A 72 -3.76 17.52 -4.07
C SER A 72 -2.51 16.95 -3.40
N ASN A 73 -2.57 16.86 -2.08
CA ASN A 73 -1.67 16.02 -1.28
C ASN A 73 -1.63 14.56 -1.79
N LEU A 74 -2.60 14.19 -2.64
CA LEU A 74 -2.69 12.93 -3.36
C LEU A 74 -1.41 12.56 -4.12
N GLN A 75 -0.68 13.51 -4.72
CA GLN A 75 0.59 13.16 -5.39
C GLN A 75 1.61 12.53 -4.41
N TYR A 76 1.65 13.03 -3.17
CA TYR A 76 2.53 12.50 -2.12
C TYR A 76 2.02 11.18 -1.57
N ILE A 77 0.70 11.01 -1.49
CA ILE A 77 0.06 9.74 -1.17
C ILE A 77 0.42 8.69 -2.22
N LEU A 78 0.25 8.99 -3.51
CA LEU A 78 0.61 8.10 -4.61
C LEU A 78 2.10 7.76 -4.60
N CYS A 79 2.97 8.74 -4.31
CA CYS A 79 4.40 8.51 -4.17
C CYS A 79 4.71 7.53 -3.01
N ALA A 80 4.10 7.72 -1.84
CA ALA A 80 4.23 6.79 -0.72
C ALA A 80 3.70 5.39 -1.05
N PHE A 81 2.57 5.31 -1.76
CA PHE A 81 2.01 4.05 -2.26
C PHE A 81 2.98 3.33 -3.20
N ILE A 82 3.58 4.03 -4.16
CA ILE A 82 4.61 3.48 -5.07
C ILE A 82 5.79 2.95 -4.25
N VAL A 83 6.29 3.69 -3.26
CA VAL A 83 7.41 3.25 -2.41
C VAL A 83 7.07 1.95 -1.69
N ILE A 84 5.92 1.88 -1.00
CA ILE A 84 5.50 0.66 -0.28
C ILE A 84 5.29 -0.51 -1.24
N PHE A 85 4.67 -0.26 -2.39
CA PHE A 85 4.48 -1.27 -3.43
C PHE A 85 5.81 -1.84 -3.91
N LEU A 86 6.79 -0.98 -4.24
CA LEU A 86 8.11 -1.43 -4.71
C LEU A 86 8.87 -2.22 -3.64
N ILE A 87 8.76 -1.82 -2.36
CA ILE A 87 9.37 -2.57 -1.25
C ILE A 87 8.72 -3.95 -1.12
N GLY A 88 7.39 -4.02 -1.14
CA GLY A 88 6.64 -5.27 -1.05
C GLY A 88 6.93 -6.19 -2.24
N ALA A 89 6.79 -5.69 -3.47
CA ALA A 89 7.07 -6.44 -4.68
C ALA A 89 8.53 -6.93 -4.73
N LYS A 90 9.48 -6.13 -4.23
CA LYS A 90 10.87 -6.57 -4.12
C LYS A 90 11.05 -7.68 -3.08
N ASP A 91 10.43 -7.56 -1.92
CA ASP A 91 10.47 -8.57 -0.85
C ASP A 91 9.88 -9.91 -1.32
N ASP A 92 8.80 -9.87 -2.11
CA ASP A 92 8.13 -11.06 -2.68
C ASP A 92 9.00 -11.80 -3.72
N ILE A 93 9.90 -11.08 -4.42
CA ILE A 93 10.81 -11.67 -5.42
C ILE A 93 12.14 -12.06 -4.78
N ILE A 94 12.70 -11.18 -3.95
CA ILE A 94 13.99 -11.36 -3.28
C ILE A 94 13.83 -10.90 -1.82
N PRO A 95 13.91 -11.83 -0.84
CA PRO A 95 13.74 -11.50 0.57
C PRO A 95 14.64 -10.33 0.99
N LEU A 96 14.03 -9.28 1.51
CA LEU A 96 14.73 -8.10 2.01
C LEU A 96 15.09 -8.28 3.48
N SER A 97 16.28 -7.82 3.86
CA SER A 97 16.64 -7.72 5.28
C SER A 97 15.67 -6.76 5.99
N PRO A 98 15.22 -7.05 7.23
CA PRO A 98 14.25 -6.24 7.97
C PRO A 98 14.59 -4.75 8.03
N SER A 99 15.88 -4.40 8.20
CA SER A 99 16.33 -3.01 8.24
C SER A 99 16.08 -2.24 6.93
N LYS A 100 16.22 -2.90 5.77
CA LYS A 100 15.96 -2.28 4.46
C LYS A 100 14.46 -2.06 4.23
N LYS A 101 13.64 -3.05 4.62
CA LYS A 101 12.17 -2.95 4.58
C LYS A 101 11.68 -1.81 5.46
N PHE A 102 12.18 -1.76 6.70
CA PHE A 102 11.86 -0.72 7.67
C PHE A 102 12.28 0.68 7.22
N ALA A 103 13.48 0.84 6.65
CA ALA A 103 13.93 2.13 6.11
C ALA A 103 13.01 2.66 5.01
N GLY A 104 12.56 1.78 4.12
CA GLY A 104 11.61 2.14 3.07
C GLY A 104 10.21 2.49 3.60
N GLN A 105 9.74 1.78 4.63
CA GLN A 105 8.48 2.11 5.32
C GLN A 105 8.56 3.47 6.03
N ILE A 106 9.68 3.78 6.69
CA ILE A 106 9.93 5.11 7.28
C ILE A 106 9.90 6.18 6.20
N PHE A 107 10.53 5.94 5.06
CA PHE A 107 10.55 6.91 3.96
C PHE A 107 9.14 7.17 3.43
N ALA A 108 8.32 6.13 3.22
CA ALA A 108 6.93 6.31 2.83
C ALA A 108 6.11 7.05 3.90
N ALA A 109 6.28 6.72 5.18
CA ALA A 109 5.59 7.41 6.27
C ALA A 109 6.00 8.89 6.36
N PHE A 110 7.27 9.20 6.13
CA PHE A 110 7.76 10.57 6.04
C PHE A 110 7.10 11.35 4.89
N LEU A 111 6.92 10.73 3.72
CA LEU A 111 6.21 11.37 2.60
C LEU A 111 4.77 11.75 2.99
N LEU A 112 4.06 10.85 3.68
CA LEU A 112 2.69 11.09 4.13
C LEU A 112 2.61 12.19 5.19
N VAL A 113 3.49 12.14 6.20
CA VAL A 113 3.42 13.11 7.32
C VAL A 113 3.90 14.49 6.90
N TYR A 114 5.06 14.57 6.25
CA TYR A 114 5.70 15.86 5.99
C TYR A 114 5.09 16.58 4.78
N PHE A 115 4.92 15.86 3.66
CA PHE A 115 4.43 16.44 2.40
C PHE A 115 2.91 16.34 2.28
N ALA A 116 2.32 15.18 2.58
CA ALA A 116 0.86 15.02 2.48
C ALA A 116 0.09 15.60 3.69
N LYS A 117 0.80 16.06 4.72
CA LYS A 117 0.24 16.62 5.98
C LYS A 117 -0.74 15.66 6.67
N ILE A 118 -0.52 14.34 6.52
CA ILE A 118 -1.30 13.31 7.20
C ILE A 118 -0.69 13.08 8.58
N GLN A 119 -1.39 13.50 9.61
CA GLN A 119 -0.95 13.38 10.99
C GLN A 119 -2.15 13.07 11.89
N LEU A 120 -1.93 12.24 12.90
CA LEU A 120 -2.82 12.09 14.03
C LEU A 120 -2.77 13.36 14.89
N THR A 121 -3.83 14.15 14.86
CA THR A 121 -3.97 15.41 15.60
C THR A 121 -4.82 15.26 16.87
N SER A 122 -5.55 14.15 17.01
CA SER A 122 -6.49 13.92 18.11
C SER A 122 -6.69 12.43 18.37
N LEU A 123 -6.99 12.07 19.62
CA LEU A 123 -7.53 10.76 19.99
C LEU A 123 -9.05 10.78 20.17
N TYR A 124 -9.72 11.88 19.79
CA TYR A 124 -11.17 12.05 19.84
C TYR A 124 -11.79 11.70 21.22
N GLY A 125 -11.08 12.00 22.32
CA GLY A 125 -11.55 11.76 23.69
C GLY A 125 -11.15 10.40 24.27
N VAL A 126 -10.47 9.54 23.53
CA VAL A 126 -9.87 8.32 24.10
C VAL A 126 -8.83 8.74 25.16
N PHE A 127 -8.93 8.15 26.36
CA PHE A 127 -8.18 8.54 27.56
C PHE A 127 -8.36 10.01 27.99
N GLY A 128 -9.42 10.69 27.55
CA GLY A 128 -9.64 12.13 27.79
C GLY A 128 -8.75 13.05 26.94
N ILE A 129 -8.06 12.52 25.94
CA ILE A 129 -7.15 13.28 25.07
C ILE A 129 -7.92 13.74 23.83
N HIS A 130 -8.09 15.05 23.69
CA HIS A 130 -8.79 15.68 22.57
C HIS A 130 -7.87 16.28 21.52
N GLU A 131 -6.62 16.61 21.87
CA GLU A 131 -5.63 17.13 20.94
C GLU A 131 -4.27 16.52 21.27
N ILE A 132 -3.50 16.21 20.23
CA ILE A 132 -2.16 15.66 20.34
C ILE A 132 -1.18 16.72 19.83
N PRO A 133 -0.19 17.13 20.63
CA PRO A 133 0.83 18.07 20.17
C PRO A 133 1.72 17.42 19.09
N ASP A 134 2.20 18.21 18.14
CA ASP A 134 2.92 17.70 16.94
C ASP A 134 4.12 16.82 17.26
N PHE A 135 4.86 17.13 18.33
CA PHE A 135 6.03 16.35 18.74
C PHE A 135 5.67 14.90 19.14
N VAL A 136 4.42 14.65 19.53
CA VAL A 136 3.87 13.30 19.79
C VAL A 136 3.11 12.78 18.57
N GLY A 137 2.33 13.65 17.91
CA GLY A 137 1.48 13.28 16.77
C GLY A 137 2.28 12.73 15.59
N ILE A 138 3.41 13.36 15.25
CA ILE A 138 4.30 12.93 14.17
C ILE A 138 4.86 11.51 14.42
N PRO A 139 5.60 11.22 15.52
CA PRO A 139 6.13 9.89 15.75
C PRO A 139 5.03 8.84 15.94
N LEU A 140 3.90 9.20 16.56
CA LEU A 140 2.76 8.29 16.70
C LEU A 140 2.18 7.92 15.33
N THR A 141 2.08 8.87 14.40
CA THR A 141 1.58 8.62 13.04
C THR A 141 2.52 7.71 12.27
N ILE A 142 3.83 7.99 12.30
CA ILE A 142 4.84 7.14 11.65
C ILE A 142 4.80 5.72 12.22
N PHE A 143 4.75 5.60 13.56
CA PHE A 143 4.63 4.32 14.24
C PHE A 143 3.36 3.57 13.79
N THR A 144 2.22 4.25 13.75
CA THR A 144 0.93 3.67 13.33
C THR A 144 0.99 3.14 11.90
N ILE A 145 1.53 3.93 10.96
CA ILE A 145 1.69 3.50 9.56
C ILE A 145 2.54 2.23 9.49
N ILE A 146 3.69 2.21 10.16
CA ILE A 146 4.62 1.07 10.14
C ILE A 146 3.98 -0.17 10.77
N VAL A 147 3.26 -0.01 11.88
CA VAL A 147 2.55 -1.10 12.55
C VAL A 147 1.48 -1.69 11.64
N ILE A 148 0.67 -0.86 10.99
CA ILE A 148 -0.37 -1.34 10.08
C ILE A 148 0.25 -2.12 8.92
N ILE A 149 1.30 -1.59 8.28
CA ILE A 149 1.97 -2.27 7.16
C ILE A 149 2.51 -3.64 7.60
N ASN A 150 3.20 -3.70 8.74
CA ASN A 150 3.77 -4.97 9.22
C ASN A 150 2.70 -5.93 9.74
N ALA A 151 1.59 -5.43 10.32
CA ALA A 151 0.48 -6.27 10.76
C ALA A 151 -0.14 -7.04 9.59
N PHE A 152 -0.42 -6.38 8.46
CA PHE A 152 -0.93 -7.06 7.26
C PHE A 152 0.07 -8.04 6.64
N ASN A 153 1.37 -7.79 6.75
CA ASN A 153 2.41 -8.69 6.22
C ASN A 153 2.66 -9.93 7.11
N LEU A 154 2.23 -9.92 8.38
CA LEU A 154 2.43 -11.02 9.32
C LEU A 154 1.24 -11.98 9.38
N ILE A 155 0.08 -11.59 8.83
CA ILE A 155 -1.11 -12.44 8.67
C ILE A 155 -0.89 -13.39 7.50
#